data_AF-A0A076HIK8-F1
#
_entry.id   AF-A0A076HIK8-F1
#
_cell.length_a   1.000
_cell.length_b   1.000
_cell.length_c   1.000
_cell.angle_alpha   90.00
_cell.angle_beta   90.00
_cell.angle_gamma   90.00
#
_symmetry.space_group_name_H-M   'P 1'
#
loop_
_entity.id
_entity.type
_entity.pdbx_description
1 polymer ?
#
loop_
_entity_poly.entity_id
_entity_poly.type
_entity_poly.pdbx_seq_one_letter_code
_entity_poly.pdbx_strand_id
1 'polypeptide(L)'
;MLLAGVTIAWSHGEEEASGHRAALGVSVLRIQFWTLVLLLFGSAAGGVSAAAATMRCRIGQQPWSPCRMVVARSGQRWALTWDQQRVDFVHDGSGQMMVRVGRNQAWQQVQPFWTADRSLCWGSVCATGAIPLE
;
A
#
# COMPACT_ATOMS: atom_id res chain seq x y z
N MET A 1 38.93 33.88 57.66
CA MET A 1 40.24 34.25 57.10
C MET A 1 40.74 33.08 56.26
N LEU A 2 41.13 33.38 55.03
CA LEU A 2 41.74 32.49 54.04
C LEU A 2 43.11 31.98 54.50
N LEU A 3 43.61 31.00 53.73
CA LEU A 3 45.01 30.55 53.58
C LEU A 3 45.41 29.39 54.51
N ALA A 4 46.20 28.40 54.14
CA ALA A 4 46.83 27.96 52.89
C ALA A 4 47.72 26.75 53.26
N GLY A 5 48.19 25.99 52.25
CA GLY A 5 49.38 25.13 52.35
C GLY A 5 49.02 23.67 52.65
N VAL A 6 49.03 22.74 51.69
CA VAL A 6 50.12 22.25 50.82
C VAL A 6 51.37 21.91 51.62
N THR A 7 51.71 20.62 51.73
CA THR A 7 52.97 20.04 51.20
C THR A 7 53.21 18.57 51.65
N ILE A 8 53.52 17.70 50.66
CA ILE A 8 54.59 16.66 50.59
C ILE A 8 54.48 15.49 51.61
N ALA A 9 54.73 14.20 51.37
CA ALA A 9 55.69 13.50 50.51
C ALA A 9 55.36 11.99 50.43
N TRP A 10 55.88 11.34 49.39
CA TRP A 10 56.49 9.99 49.31
C TRP A 10 56.39 9.07 50.56
N SER A 11 56.15 7.76 50.45
CA SER A 11 56.90 6.77 49.67
C SER A 11 56.35 5.37 49.96
N HIS A 12 56.62 4.46 49.02
CA HIS A 12 57.01 3.07 49.28
C HIS A 12 55.94 2.00 49.45
N GLY A 13 56.04 1.00 48.56
CA GLY A 13 55.82 -0.39 48.94
C GLY A 13 54.56 -0.99 48.35
N GLU A 14 54.69 -1.54 47.13
CA GLU A 14 53.82 -2.59 46.61
C GLU A 14 53.72 -3.76 47.59
N GLU A 15 52.50 -4.11 47.99
CA GLU A 15 52.15 -5.47 48.34
C GLU A 15 50.76 -5.80 47.77
N GLU A 16 50.80 -6.39 46.58
CA GLU A 16 49.90 -7.41 46.03
C GLU A 16 48.54 -7.60 46.75
N ALA A 17 47.47 -7.09 46.13
CA ALA A 17 46.13 -7.63 46.36
C ALA A 17 45.27 -7.52 45.09
N SER A 18 45.22 -8.65 44.39
CA SER A 18 44.29 -9.02 43.32
C SER A 18 42.89 -8.40 43.49
N GLY A 19 42.47 -7.59 42.52
CA GLY A 19 41.21 -6.85 42.58
C GLY A 19 40.66 -6.46 41.21
N HIS A 20 40.11 -7.44 40.49
CA HIS A 20 38.95 -7.29 39.59
C HIS A 20 38.92 -6.06 38.67
N ARG A 21 39.55 -6.11 37.48
CA ARG A 21 39.22 -5.19 36.37
C ARG A 21 39.62 -5.74 35.00
N ALA A 22 38.82 -6.66 34.47
CA ALA A 22 38.90 -7.03 33.05
C ALA A 22 37.53 -7.52 32.55
N ALA A 23 36.48 -6.70 32.66
CA ALA A 23 35.14 -7.07 32.18
C ALA A 23 34.38 -5.91 31.55
N LEU A 24 35.05 -4.99 30.86
CA LEU A 24 34.40 -3.90 30.11
C LEU A 24 34.88 -3.80 28.65
N GLY A 25 35.46 -4.86 28.08
CA GLY A 25 35.97 -4.85 26.71
C GLY A 25 35.09 -5.56 25.67
N VAL A 26 34.23 -6.51 26.08
CA VAL A 26 33.60 -7.45 25.13
C VAL A 26 32.21 -7.01 24.67
N SER A 27 31.48 -6.21 25.47
CA SER A 27 30.06 -5.92 25.20
C SER A 27 29.81 -4.87 24.12
N VAL A 28 30.75 -3.97 23.83
CA VAL A 28 30.51 -2.88 22.86
C VAL A 28 30.64 -3.39 21.42
N LEU A 29 31.46 -4.40 21.16
CA LEU A 29 31.73 -4.89 19.81
C LEU A 29 30.58 -5.74 19.22
N ARG A 30 29.76 -6.39 20.05
CA ARG A 30 28.67 -7.25 19.57
C ARG A 30 27.43 -6.49 19.10
N ILE A 31 27.20 -5.26 19.58
CA ILE A 31 25.99 -4.50 19.26
C ILE A 31 26.12 -3.80 17.89
N GLN A 32 27.35 -3.46 17.49
CA GLN A 32 27.67 -2.75 16.23
C GLN A 32 27.47 -3.61 14.97
N PHE A 33 27.56 -4.94 15.10
CA PHE A 33 27.43 -5.84 13.94
C PHE A 33 25.98 -6.06 13.53
N TRP A 34 25.03 -6.01 14.48
CA TRP A 34 23.61 -6.25 14.21
C TRP A 34 22.95 -5.07 13.48
N THR A 35 23.35 -3.84 13.78
CA THR A 35 22.83 -2.64 13.11
C THR A 35 23.23 -2.57 11.64
N LEU A 36 24.43 -3.04 11.26
CA LEU A 36 24.88 -3.00 9.87
C LEU A 36 24.18 -4.05 8.98
N VAL A 37 23.90 -5.25 9.51
CA VAL A 37 23.23 -6.32 8.75
C VAL A 37 21.76 -6.00 8.49
N LEU A 38 21.06 -5.38 9.45
CA LEU A 38 19.66 -4.98 9.28
C LEU A 38 19.46 -3.87 8.24
N LEU A 39 20.48 -3.01 8.02
CA LEU A 39 20.42 -1.94 7.03
C LEU A 39 20.55 -2.43 5.58
N LEU A 40 21.09 -3.63 5.35
CA LEU A 40 21.27 -4.17 3.99
C LEU A 40 20.07 -4.98 3.47
N PHE A 41 19.12 -5.37 4.33
CA PHE A 41 17.97 -6.20 3.94
C PHE A 41 16.65 -5.43 3.72
N GLY A 42 16.59 -4.15 4.04
CA GLY A 42 15.34 -3.41 4.06
C GLY A 42 15.22 -2.38 2.95
N SER A 43 14.68 -2.76 1.79
CA SER A 43 13.61 -2.04 1.05
C SER A 43 13.62 -2.38 -0.44
N ALA A 44 13.10 -3.55 -0.81
CA ALA A 44 12.46 -3.68 -2.11
C ALA A 44 11.11 -2.96 -2.04
N ALA A 45 11.13 -1.63 -2.14
CA ALA A 45 9.91 -0.87 -2.39
C ALA A 45 9.52 -1.11 -3.86
N GLY A 46 8.88 -2.26 -4.11
CA GLY A 46 8.11 -2.49 -5.33
C GLY A 46 6.91 -1.55 -5.30
N GLY A 47 7.14 -0.28 -5.61
CA GLY A 47 6.09 0.69 -5.87
C GLY A 47 5.36 0.26 -7.13
N VAL A 48 4.30 -0.53 -6.96
CA VAL A 48 3.27 -0.68 -7.99
C VAL A 48 2.75 0.73 -8.25
N SER A 49 3.16 1.32 -9.38
CA SER A 49 2.62 2.59 -9.85
C SER A 49 1.17 2.37 -10.27
N ALA A 50 0.29 2.36 -9.27
CA ALA A 50 -1.12 2.53 -9.47
C ALA A 50 -1.38 4.03 -9.38
N ALA A 51 -1.19 4.74 -10.49
CA ALA A 51 -2.10 5.82 -10.81
C ALA A 51 -3.49 5.16 -10.95
N ALA A 52 -4.11 4.85 -9.81
CA ALA A 52 -5.45 4.32 -9.75
C ALA A 52 -6.34 5.46 -10.22
N ALA A 53 -6.61 5.46 -11.52
CA ALA A 53 -7.73 6.15 -12.12
C ALA A 53 -8.90 6.11 -11.12
N THR A 54 -9.31 7.28 -10.62
CA THR A 54 -10.28 7.42 -9.52
C THR A 54 -11.69 7.15 -10.03
N MET A 55 -11.92 5.92 -10.49
CA MET A 55 -13.21 5.50 -10.99
C MET A 55 -14.15 5.27 -9.80
N ARG A 56 -15.40 5.73 -9.96
CA ARG A 56 -16.47 5.47 -9.00
C ARG A 56 -17.64 4.85 -9.71
N CYS A 57 -18.30 3.91 -9.05
CA CYS A 57 -19.42 3.16 -9.59
C CYS A 57 -20.62 3.22 -8.65
N ARG A 58 -21.82 3.05 -9.21
CA ARG A 58 -23.07 2.84 -8.46
C ARG A 58 -24.03 1.96 -9.24
N ILE A 59 -24.99 1.35 -8.52
CA ILE A 59 -26.14 0.68 -9.12
C ILE A 59 -27.40 1.44 -8.70
N GLY A 60 -28.18 1.91 -9.67
CA GLY A 60 -29.37 2.72 -9.45
C GLY A 60 -29.04 4.01 -8.69
N GLN A 61 -29.76 4.25 -7.59
CA GLN A 61 -29.60 5.43 -6.74
C GLN A 61 -28.67 5.19 -5.54
N GLN A 62 -27.88 4.11 -5.54
CA GLN A 62 -26.93 3.84 -4.48
C GLN A 62 -25.83 4.92 -4.40
N PRO A 63 -25.21 5.10 -3.22
CA PRO A 63 -24.03 5.94 -3.08
C PRO A 63 -22.88 5.51 -3.99
N TRP A 64 -22.16 6.50 -4.51
CA TRP A 64 -20.96 6.27 -5.32
C TRP A 64 -19.86 5.60 -4.51
N SER A 65 -19.42 4.43 -4.95
CA SER A 65 -18.34 3.66 -4.32
C SER A 65 -17.10 3.64 -5.20
N PRO A 66 -15.87 3.70 -4.62
CA PRO A 66 -14.65 3.49 -5.39
C PRO A 66 -14.69 2.13 -6.08
N CYS A 67 -14.36 2.09 -7.38
CA CYS A 67 -14.37 0.86 -8.14
C CYS A 67 -13.17 0.79 -9.09
N ARG A 68 -12.88 -0.41 -9.59
CA ARG A 68 -11.89 -0.63 -10.65
C ARG A 68 -12.50 -1.40 -11.80
N MET A 69 -12.00 -1.11 -13.00
CA MET A 69 -12.26 -1.93 -14.18
C MET A 69 -11.21 -3.05 -14.28
N VAL A 70 -11.68 -4.26 -14.56
CA VAL A 70 -10.86 -5.45 -14.83
C VAL A 70 -11.13 -5.87 -16.26
N VAL A 71 -10.17 -5.64 -17.15
CA VAL A 71 -10.31 -5.96 -18.57
C VAL A 71 -9.84 -7.40 -18.80
N ALA A 72 -10.75 -8.25 -19.30
CA ALA A 72 -10.41 -9.62 -19.71
C ALA A 72 -10.08 -9.68 -21.21
N ARG A 73 -10.81 -8.92 -22.04
CA ARG A 73 -10.52 -8.63 -23.45
C ARG A 73 -10.97 -7.21 -23.76
N SER A 74 -10.05 -6.36 -24.20
CA SER A 74 -10.35 -4.97 -24.54
C SER A 74 -11.48 -4.89 -25.56
N GLY A 75 -12.43 -3.97 -25.33
CA GLY A 75 -13.60 -3.76 -26.20
C GLY A 75 -14.61 -4.92 -26.29
N GLN A 76 -14.37 -6.04 -25.60
CA GLN A 76 -15.23 -7.23 -25.66
C GLN A 76 -15.71 -7.72 -24.30
N ARG A 77 -14.81 -7.84 -23.32
CA ARG A 77 -15.13 -8.41 -22.00
C ARG A 77 -14.39 -7.68 -20.90
N TRP A 78 -15.13 -7.12 -19.98
CA TRP A 78 -14.58 -6.46 -18.81
C TRP A 78 -15.53 -6.60 -17.64
N ALA A 79 -15.05 -6.22 -16.45
CA ALA A 79 -15.88 -6.15 -15.26
C ALA A 79 -15.59 -4.90 -14.45
N LEU A 80 -16.62 -4.38 -13.79
CA LEU A 80 -16.47 -3.41 -12.72
C LEU A 80 -16.51 -4.15 -11.39
N THR A 81 -15.57 -3.84 -10.50
CA THR A 81 -15.49 -4.47 -9.18
C THR A 81 -15.34 -3.42 -8.09
N TRP A 82 -16.17 -3.53 -7.06
CA TRP A 82 -16.10 -2.74 -5.84
C TRP A 82 -16.72 -3.54 -4.70
N ASP A 83 -16.15 -3.44 -3.49
CA ASP A 83 -16.55 -4.25 -2.34
C ASP A 83 -16.72 -5.74 -2.69
N GLN A 84 -17.93 -6.28 -2.52
CA GLN A 84 -18.34 -7.64 -2.89
C GLN A 84 -19.13 -7.67 -4.21
N GLN A 85 -19.29 -6.52 -4.87
CA GLN A 85 -20.00 -6.39 -6.12
C GLN A 85 -19.07 -6.64 -7.31
N ARG A 86 -19.62 -7.37 -8.28
CA ARG A 86 -19.00 -7.57 -9.58
C ARG A 86 -20.07 -7.42 -10.64
N VAL A 87 -19.83 -6.51 -11.57
CA VAL A 87 -20.67 -6.35 -12.76
C VAL A 87 -19.85 -6.80 -13.96
N ASP A 88 -20.30 -7.85 -14.63
CA ASP A 88 -19.68 -8.34 -15.86
C ASP A 88 -20.32 -7.67 -17.09
N PHE A 89 -19.48 -7.40 -18.08
CA PHE A 89 -19.89 -6.82 -19.35
C PHE A 89 -19.38 -7.67 -20.51
N VAL A 90 -20.22 -7.81 -21.54
CA VAL A 90 -19.84 -8.41 -22.82
C VAL A 90 -20.32 -7.48 -23.93
N HIS A 91 -19.42 -7.19 -24.87
CA HIS A 91 -19.73 -6.58 -26.15
C HIS A 91 -19.34 -7.58 -27.24
N ASP A 92 -20.27 -7.87 -28.15
CA ASP A 92 -20.11 -8.91 -29.16
C ASP A 92 -19.43 -8.43 -30.45
N GLY A 93 -19.14 -7.13 -30.55
CA GLY A 93 -18.58 -6.49 -31.74
C GLY A 93 -19.61 -6.08 -32.80
N SER A 94 -20.88 -6.46 -32.64
CA SER A 94 -21.99 -6.05 -33.51
C SER A 94 -22.72 -4.78 -33.02
N GLY A 95 -22.26 -4.22 -31.89
CA GLY A 95 -22.93 -3.14 -31.17
C GLY A 95 -23.87 -3.63 -30.08
N GLN A 96 -24.04 -4.96 -29.91
CA GLN A 96 -24.81 -5.48 -28.80
C GLN A 96 -23.95 -5.56 -27.55
N MET A 97 -24.50 -5.00 -26.48
CA MET A 97 -23.87 -4.99 -25.18
C MET A 97 -24.76 -5.65 -24.14
N MET A 98 -24.16 -6.55 -23.36
CA MET A 98 -24.81 -7.28 -22.28
C MET A 98 -24.14 -6.93 -20.95
N VAL A 99 -24.96 -6.78 -19.91
CA VAL A 99 -24.50 -6.57 -18.53
C VAL A 99 -25.07 -7.63 -17.61
N ARG A 100 -24.32 -8.00 -16.57
CA ARG A 100 -24.80 -8.88 -15.51
C ARG A 100 -24.27 -8.41 -14.15
N VAL A 101 -25.18 -8.13 -13.22
CA VAL A 101 -24.85 -7.68 -11.86
C VAL A 101 -24.77 -8.90 -10.93
N GLY A 102 -23.56 -9.36 -10.60
CA GLY A 102 -23.35 -10.55 -9.79
C GLY A 102 -23.42 -11.86 -10.60
N ARG A 103 -22.64 -12.85 -10.19
CA ARG A 103 -22.36 -14.06 -11.01
C ARG A 103 -23.59 -14.89 -11.36
N ASN A 104 -24.63 -14.87 -10.52
CA ASN A 104 -25.82 -15.71 -10.65
C ASN A 104 -27.04 -14.98 -11.20
N GLN A 105 -26.90 -13.72 -11.61
CA GLN A 105 -28.00 -12.97 -12.21
C GLN A 105 -28.09 -13.22 -13.71
N ALA A 106 -29.24 -12.90 -14.31
CA ALA A 106 -29.42 -12.99 -15.75
C ALA A 106 -28.60 -11.91 -16.47
N TRP A 107 -28.17 -12.20 -17.70
CA TRP A 107 -27.63 -11.20 -18.61
C TRP A 107 -28.76 -10.32 -19.13
N GLN A 108 -28.52 -9.02 -19.17
CA GLN A 108 -29.46 -8.01 -19.65
C GLN A 108 -28.84 -7.25 -20.81
N GLN A 109 -29.59 -7.10 -21.90
CA GLN A 109 -29.17 -6.26 -23.02
C GLN A 109 -29.31 -4.79 -22.62
N VAL A 110 -28.27 -4.01 -22.89
CA VAL A 110 -28.19 -2.59 -22.53
C VAL A 110 -27.55 -1.79 -23.64
N GLN A 111 -27.82 -0.49 -23.66
CA GLN A 111 -27.07 0.47 -24.48
C GLN A 111 -26.36 1.45 -23.54
N PRO A 112 -25.06 1.75 -23.78
CA PRO A 112 -24.36 2.78 -23.05
C PRO A 112 -24.97 4.15 -23.32
N PHE A 113 -25.12 4.97 -22.29
CA PHE A 113 -25.48 6.38 -22.45
C PHE A 113 -24.74 7.25 -21.44
N TRP A 114 -24.44 8.47 -21.86
CA TRP A 114 -23.88 9.50 -20.98
C TRP A 114 -25.00 10.28 -20.30
N THR A 115 -24.85 10.52 -19.01
CA THR A 115 -25.73 11.37 -18.23
C THR A 115 -25.23 12.82 -18.22
N ALA A 116 -26.10 13.76 -17.80
CA ALA A 116 -25.75 15.17 -17.68
C ALA A 116 -24.60 15.42 -16.68
N ASP A 117 -24.45 14.57 -15.65
CA ASP A 117 -23.34 14.61 -14.68
C ASP A 117 -22.05 13.96 -15.19
N ARG A 118 -21.95 13.65 -16.49
CA ARG A 118 -20.79 13.00 -17.13
C ARG A 118 -20.49 11.61 -16.56
N SER A 119 -21.54 10.88 -16.18
CA SER A 119 -21.44 9.47 -15.83
C SER A 119 -21.81 8.61 -17.05
N LEU A 120 -21.07 7.52 -17.28
CA LEU A 120 -21.41 6.53 -18.29
C LEU A 120 -22.25 5.44 -17.64
N CYS A 121 -23.44 5.18 -18.18
CA CYS A 121 -24.37 4.20 -17.63
C CYS A 121 -24.71 3.09 -18.62
N TRP A 122 -24.91 1.89 -18.08
CA TRP A 122 -25.35 0.67 -18.77
C TRP A 122 -26.58 0.13 -18.02
N GLY A 123 -27.76 0.64 -18.38
CA GLY A 123 -28.96 0.45 -17.58
C GLY A 123 -28.82 1.16 -16.23
N SER A 124 -28.96 0.42 -15.12
CA SER A 124 -28.83 0.97 -13.76
C SER A 124 -27.39 1.07 -13.26
N VAL A 125 -26.42 0.43 -13.93
CA VAL A 125 -25.02 0.47 -13.53
C VAL A 125 -24.36 1.71 -14.13
N CYS A 126 -23.79 2.58 -13.31
CA CYS A 126 -23.10 3.78 -13.77
C CYS A 126 -21.67 3.84 -13.26
N ALA A 127 -20.79 4.43 -14.07
CA ALA A 127 -19.41 4.74 -13.74
C ALA A 127 -19.09 6.21 -14.01
N THR A 128 -18.18 6.79 -13.24
CA THR A 128 -17.66 8.15 -13.42
C THR A 128 -16.17 8.22 -13.08
N GLY A 129 -15.50 9.30 -13.49
CA GLY A 129 -14.05 9.49 -13.35
C GLY A 129 -13.29 9.00 -14.58
N ALA A 130 -12.07 8.48 -14.37
CA ALA A 130 -11.21 7.99 -15.44
C ALA A 130 -11.64 6.58 -15.87
N ILE A 131 -12.59 6.48 -16.81
CA ILE A 131 -13.07 5.23 -17.39
C ILE A 131 -12.19 4.89 -18.62
N PRO A 132 -11.43 3.78 -18.60
CA PRO A 132 -10.60 3.38 -19.73
C PRO A 132 -11.49 2.75 -20.80
N LEU A 133 -11.85 3.54 -21.81
CA LEU A 133 -12.69 3.11 -22.94
C LEU A 133 -11.87 2.88 -24.22
N GLU A 134 -10.56 3.08 -24.16
CA GLU A 134 -9.61 2.89 -25.27
C GLU A 134 -9.00 1.47 -25.35
#